data_AF-M0NDF1-F1
#
_entry.id   AF-M0NDF1-F1
#
_cell.length_a   1.000
_cell.length_b   1.000
_cell.length_c   1.000
_cell.angle_alpha   90.00
_cell.angle_beta   90.00
_cell.angle_gamma   90.00
#
_symmetry.space_group_name_H-M   'P 1'
#
loop_
_entity.id
_entity.type
_entity.pdbx_description
1 polymer ?
#
loop_
_entity_poly.entity_id
_entity_poly.type
_entity_poly.pdbx_seq_one_letter_code
_entity_poly.pdbx_strand_id
1 'polypeptide(L)'
;MRTTETECLDALQRAAERLGESPTKAAYEELGLTPASATIIRVMNGWNTAKAAAGLETYVSTGSRAGPKPDDVTLPKNVTWASLSVDQRWHYRNVDWNTERTLDRRAELRAWAHEYKRADGGCVRCVEDDPACLDFHHTDTERKEMTISSMISYGYSKERLLAEIEKCEILCANCHRKRHYTIPDPVSARDASNRDK
;
A
#
# COMPACT_ATOMS: atom_id res chain seq x y z
N MET A 1 -30.42 27.39 23.75
CA MET A 1 -31.38 26.31 24.08
C MET A 1 -30.87 24.99 23.52
N ARG A 2 -30.91 23.91 24.29
CA ARG A 2 -30.65 22.57 23.76
C ARG A 2 -31.94 22.08 23.11
N THR A 3 -31.86 21.68 21.84
CA THR A 3 -32.98 21.06 21.13
C THR A 3 -33.39 19.78 21.83
N THR A 4 -34.69 19.60 22.04
CA THR A 4 -35.30 18.42 22.66
C THR A 4 -35.64 17.35 21.62
N GLU A 5 -35.87 16.12 22.07
CA GLU A 5 -36.32 15.02 21.20
C GLU A 5 -37.68 15.36 20.56
N THR A 6 -38.63 15.91 21.32
CA THR A 6 -39.95 16.33 20.83
C THR A 6 -39.83 17.35 19.68
N GLU A 7 -38.96 18.36 19.80
CA GLU A 7 -38.74 19.33 18.73
C GLU A 7 -38.16 18.68 17.45
N CYS A 8 -37.38 17.61 17.59
CA CYS A 8 -36.87 16.84 16.45
C CYS A 8 -37.98 16.03 15.77
N LEU A 9 -38.85 15.39 16.55
CA LEU A 9 -39.97 14.61 16.04
C LEU A 9 -40.99 15.49 15.32
N ASP A 10 -41.39 16.62 15.93
CA ASP A 10 -42.32 17.57 15.33
C ASP A 10 -41.80 18.12 14.00
N ALA A 11 -40.50 18.40 13.91
CA ALA A 11 -39.91 18.90 12.69
C ALA A 11 -39.90 17.85 11.56
N LEU A 12 -39.67 16.58 11.89
CA LEU A 12 -39.77 15.49 10.92
C LEU A 12 -41.21 15.27 10.43
N GLN A 13 -42.19 15.36 11.33
CA GLN A 13 -43.61 15.25 10.96
C GLN A 13 -44.05 16.42 10.06
N ARG A 14 -43.69 17.67 10.42
CA ARG A 14 -43.93 18.84 9.56
C ARG A 14 -43.27 18.70 8.19
N ALA A 15 -42.07 18.13 8.13
CA ALA A 15 -41.39 17.87 6.86
C ALA A 15 -42.16 16.85 6.02
N ALA A 16 -42.63 15.77 6.64
CA ALA A 16 -43.42 14.75 5.95
C ALA A 16 -44.76 15.29 5.42
N GLU A 17 -45.46 16.11 6.20
CA GLU A 17 -46.69 16.79 5.78
C GLU A 17 -46.47 17.69 4.56
N ARG A 18 -45.36 18.44 4.54
CA ARG A 18 -45.03 19.34 3.42
C ARG A 18 -44.66 18.59 2.14
N LEU A 19 -44.00 17.44 2.26
CA LEU A 19 -43.56 16.64 1.11
C LEU A 19 -44.64 15.66 0.65
N GLY A 20 -45.63 15.36 1.49
CA GLY A 20 -46.62 14.31 1.26
C GLY A 20 -46.06 12.88 1.39
N GLU A 21 -44.80 12.75 1.77
CA GLU A 21 -44.08 11.48 1.91
C GLU A 21 -43.02 11.57 3.03
N SER A 22 -42.45 10.42 3.37
CA SER A 22 -41.44 10.33 4.42
C SER A 22 -40.12 10.99 3.99
N PRO A 23 -39.63 12.06 4.66
CA PRO A 23 -38.52 12.87 4.16
C PRO A 23 -37.21 12.10 4.04
N THR A 24 -36.49 12.27 2.93
CA THR A 24 -35.04 11.98 2.89
C THR A 24 -34.28 13.05 3.65
N LYS A 25 -33.03 12.77 4.07
CA LYS A 25 -32.21 13.78 4.75
C LYS A 25 -32.00 15.02 3.87
N ALA A 26 -31.75 14.82 2.57
CA ALA A 26 -31.56 15.91 1.61
C ALA A 26 -32.85 16.73 1.43
N ALA A 27 -34.00 16.07 1.21
CA ALA A 27 -35.28 16.76 1.08
C ALA A 27 -35.65 17.57 2.33
N TYR A 28 -35.35 17.05 3.52
CA TYR A 28 -35.53 17.81 4.77
C TYR A 28 -34.66 19.07 4.83
N GLU A 29 -33.40 19.00 4.41
CA GLU A 29 -32.49 20.14 4.39
C GLU A 29 -32.95 21.23 3.41
N GLU A 30 -33.49 20.84 2.26
CA GLU A 30 -34.06 21.76 1.26
C GLU A 30 -35.27 22.55 1.79
N LEU A 31 -36.05 21.96 2.72
CA LEU A 31 -37.17 22.66 3.36
C LEU A 31 -36.73 23.77 4.34
N GLY A 32 -35.44 23.83 4.68
CA GLY A 32 -34.89 24.85 5.59
C GLY A 32 -35.47 24.79 7.01
N LEU A 33 -35.94 23.61 7.45
CA LEU A 33 -36.61 23.44 8.74
C LEU A 33 -35.60 23.40 9.90
N THR A 34 -36.05 23.90 11.05
CA THR A 34 -35.33 23.81 12.31
C THR A 34 -36.04 22.83 13.26
N PRO A 35 -35.29 21.98 14.00
CA PRO A 35 -33.83 21.87 14.05
C PRO A 35 -33.19 21.29 12.78
N ALA A 36 -31.94 21.67 12.49
CA ALA A 36 -31.19 21.15 11.34
C ALA A 36 -31.01 19.63 11.41
N SER A 37 -30.87 18.97 10.26
CA SER A 37 -30.74 17.52 10.15
C SER A 37 -29.63 16.93 11.05
N ALA A 38 -28.49 17.64 11.15
CA ALA A 38 -27.36 17.26 12.00
C ALA A 38 -27.71 17.31 13.50
N THR A 39 -28.55 18.26 13.91
CA THR A 39 -29.04 18.34 15.30
C THR A 39 -29.97 17.19 15.60
N ILE A 40 -30.88 16.84 14.68
CA ILE A 40 -31.76 15.68 14.82
C ILE A 40 -30.94 14.39 14.95
N ILE A 41 -29.93 14.18 14.09
CA ILE A 41 -29.06 12.99 14.15
C ILE A 41 -28.35 12.90 15.51
N ARG A 42 -27.84 14.02 16.02
CA ARG A 42 -27.13 14.08 17.30
C ARG A 42 -28.04 13.83 18.50
N VAL A 43 -29.25 14.37 18.49
CA VAL A 43 -30.23 14.22 19.58
C VAL A 43 -30.85 12.82 19.57
N MET A 44 -31.26 12.33 18.40
CA MET A 44 -32.00 11.08 18.23
C MET A 44 -31.10 9.87 17.93
N ASN A 45 -29.78 10.04 17.97
CA ASN A 45 -28.77 9.01 17.68
C ASN A 45 -28.99 8.29 16.32
N GLY A 46 -29.29 9.07 15.28
CA GLY A 46 -29.46 8.57 13.91
C GLY A 46 -30.70 9.10 13.19
N TRP A 47 -30.59 9.27 11.88
CA TRP A 47 -31.68 9.79 11.05
C TRP A 47 -32.85 8.81 10.94
N ASN A 48 -32.55 7.53 10.67
CA ASN A 48 -33.59 6.50 10.62
C ASN A 48 -34.21 6.23 11.98
N THR A 49 -33.43 6.34 13.08
CA THR A 49 -33.94 6.28 14.46
C THR A 49 -34.98 7.38 14.69
N ALA A 50 -34.66 8.61 14.29
CA ALA A 50 -35.56 9.75 14.41
C ALA A 50 -36.85 9.58 13.57
N LYS A 51 -36.72 9.13 12.32
CA LYS A 51 -37.88 8.84 11.44
C LYS A 51 -38.78 7.75 12.02
N ALA A 52 -38.20 6.65 12.51
CA ALA A 52 -38.96 5.58 13.15
C ALA A 52 -39.71 6.09 14.39
N ALA A 53 -39.06 6.88 15.24
CA ALA A 53 -39.67 7.49 16.42
C ALA A 53 -40.78 8.50 16.06
N ALA A 54 -40.69 9.16 14.91
CA ALA A 54 -41.71 10.07 14.40
C ALA A 54 -42.89 9.36 13.70
N GLY A 55 -42.88 8.02 13.61
CA GLY A 55 -43.89 7.23 12.90
C GLY A 55 -43.74 7.28 11.37
N LEU A 56 -42.58 7.67 10.86
CA LEU A 56 -42.32 7.86 9.43
C LEU A 56 -41.57 6.65 8.85
N GLU A 57 -41.87 6.33 7.59
CA GLU A 57 -41.23 5.21 6.89
C GLU A 57 -39.71 5.40 6.82
N THR A 58 -38.94 4.40 7.25
CA THR A 58 -37.47 4.44 7.20
C THR A 58 -36.96 3.77 5.95
N TYR A 59 -36.00 4.40 5.27
CA TYR A 59 -35.28 3.75 4.19
C TYR A 59 -34.04 3.06 4.77
N VAL A 60 -34.05 1.73 4.79
CA VAL A 60 -32.80 0.97 4.91
C VAL A 60 -31.99 1.23 3.65
N SER A 61 -30.67 1.39 3.79
CA SER A 61 -29.77 1.43 2.64
C SER A 61 -29.72 0.04 2.00
N THR A 62 -30.76 -0.35 1.28
CA THR A 62 -30.84 -1.60 0.53
C THR A 62 -30.17 -1.41 -0.81
N GLY A 63 -28.88 -1.73 -0.85
CA GLY A 63 -28.11 -1.68 -2.08
C GLY A 63 -26.62 -1.81 -1.83
N SER A 64 -25.93 -2.50 -2.73
CA SER A 64 -24.48 -2.39 -2.79
C SER A 64 -24.14 -0.94 -3.14
N ARG A 65 -23.40 -0.24 -2.27
CA ARG A 65 -22.80 1.07 -2.58
C ARG A 65 -21.72 0.99 -3.68
N ALA A 66 -21.54 -0.19 -4.26
CA ALA A 66 -20.67 -0.44 -5.38
C ALA A 66 -21.34 0.11 -6.64
N GLY A 67 -20.86 1.23 -7.16
CA GLY A 67 -21.16 1.62 -8.53
C GLY A 67 -20.71 0.53 -9.53
N PRO A 68 -21.04 0.67 -10.83
CA PRO A 68 -20.62 -0.29 -11.85
C PRO A 68 -19.10 -0.46 -11.90
N LYS A 69 -18.64 -1.62 -12.38
CA LYS A 69 -17.21 -1.88 -12.61
C LYS A 69 -16.71 -0.95 -13.72
N PRO A 70 -15.60 -0.21 -13.52
CA PRO A 70 -14.94 0.52 -14.60
C PRO A 70 -14.48 -0.42 -15.73
N ASP A 71 -14.49 0.04 -16.98
CA ASP A 71 -14.18 -0.78 -18.16
C ASP A 71 -12.71 -1.22 -18.24
N ASP A 72 -11.82 -0.35 -17.79
CA ASP A 72 -10.36 -0.53 -17.71
C ASP A 72 -9.91 -1.54 -16.63
N VAL A 73 -10.80 -1.90 -15.70
CA VAL A 73 -10.46 -2.82 -14.60
C VAL A 73 -10.68 -4.28 -15.00
N THR A 74 -9.61 -5.08 -14.97
CA THR A 74 -9.68 -6.54 -15.18
C THR A 74 -9.83 -7.28 -13.84
N LEU A 75 -10.81 -8.17 -13.75
CA LEU A 75 -11.04 -9.02 -12.57
C LEU A 75 -10.84 -10.51 -12.88
N PRO A 76 -10.41 -11.33 -11.91
CA PRO A 76 -10.41 -12.78 -12.03
C PRO A 76 -11.82 -13.33 -12.31
N LYS A 77 -11.91 -14.42 -13.06
CA LYS A 77 -13.20 -15.02 -13.50
C LYS A 77 -14.14 -15.39 -12.34
N ASN A 78 -13.61 -15.68 -11.16
CA ASN A 78 -14.37 -16.10 -9.99
C ASN A 78 -14.75 -14.94 -9.03
N VAL A 79 -14.51 -13.69 -9.43
CA VAL A 79 -14.73 -12.52 -8.57
C VAL A 79 -15.62 -11.51 -9.29
N THR A 80 -16.64 -11.01 -8.59
CA THR A 80 -17.52 -9.96 -9.10
C THR A 80 -17.20 -8.62 -8.45
N TRP A 81 -17.38 -7.53 -9.18
CA TRP A 81 -17.15 -6.19 -8.64
C TRP A 81 -18.02 -5.88 -7.41
N ALA A 82 -19.28 -6.31 -7.44
CA ALA A 82 -20.22 -6.12 -6.33
C ALA A 82 -19.81 -6.91 -5.06
N SER A 83 -19.17 -8.08 -5.20
CA SER A 83 -18.72 -8.89 -4.06
C SER A 83 -17.42 -8.39 -3.40
N LEU A 84 -16.69 -7.48 -4.05
CA LEU A 84 -15.43 -6.95 -3.50
C LEU A 84 -15.66 -5.98 -2.35
N SER A 85 -14.74 -5.94 -1.39
CA SER A 85 -14.68 -4.86 -0.40
C SER A 85 -14.33 -3.53 -1.06
N VAL A 86 -14.54 -2.41 -0.34
CA VAL A 86 -14.13 -1.08 -0.81
C VAL A 86 -12.63 -1.03 -1.12
N ASP A 87 -11.81 -1.60 -0.24
CA ASP A 87 -10.35 -1.63 -0.41
C ASP A 87 -9.92 -2.50 -1.59
N GLN A 88 -10.54 -3.68 -1.76
CA GLN A 88 -10.25 -4.54 -2.90
C GLN A 88 -10.58 -3.85 -4.23
N ARG A 89 -11.72 -3.16 -4.32
CA ARG A 89 -12.07 -2.35 -5.51
C ARG A 89 -11.06 -1.25 -5.76
N TRP A 90 -10.55 -0.60 -4.72
CA TRP A 90 -9.50 0.40 -4.84
C TRP A 90 -8.22 -0.22 -5.41
N HIS A 91 -7.79 -1.40 -4.94
CA HIS A 91 -6.60 -2.08 -5.47
C HIS A 91 -6.73 -2.42 -6.95
N TYR A 92 -7.86 -2.98 -7.38
CA TYR A 92 -8.10 -3.31 -8.79
C TYR A 92 -8.22 -2.07 -9.69
N ARG A 93 -8.69 -0.95 -9.16
CA ARG A 93 -8.76 0.33 -9.90
C ARG A 93 -7.39 1.00 -10.05
N ASN A 94 -6.54 0.89 -9.04
CA ASN A 94 -5.28 1.63 -8.96
C ASN A 94 -4.07 0.73 -9.23
N VAL A 95 -4.23 -0.34 -10.02
CA VAL A 95 -3.13 -1.25 -10.35
C VAL A 95 -2.00 -0.50 -11.05
N ASP A 96 -2.32 0.31 -12.05
CA ASP A 96 -1.33 1.05 -12.82
C ASP A 96 -0.62 2.08 -11.96
N TRP A 97 -1.37 2.86 -11.18
CA TRP A 97 -0.80 3.83 -10.24
C TRP A 97 0.08 3.18 -9.16
N ASN A 98 -0.35 2.05 -8.58
CA ASN A 98 0.46 1.30 -7.60
C ASN A 98 1.73 0.74 -8.24
N THR A 99 1.64 0.27 -9.48
CA THR A 99 2.77 -0.22 -10.27
C THR A 99 3.76 0.91 -10.53
N GLU A 100 3.30 2.04 -11.06
CA GLU A 100 4.10 3.22 -11.36
C GLU A 100 4.80 3.74 -10.11
N ARG A 101 4.05 3.96 -9.02
CA ARG A 101 4.62 4.36 -7.72
C ARG A 101 5.70 3.40 -7.23
N THR A 102 5.54 2.09 -7.43
CA THR A 102 6.53 1.08 -7.04
C THR A 102 7.78 1.17 -7.91
N LEU A 103 7.61 1.37 -9.22
CA LEU A 103 8.72 1.55 -10.17
C LEU A 103 9.52 2.83 -9.87
N ASP A 104 8.83 3.94 -9.64
CA ASP A 104 9.43 5.22 -9.29
C ASP A 104 10.25 5.12 -8.00
N ARG A 105 9.68 4.48 -6.97
CA ARG A 105 10.39 4.25 -5.71
C ARG A 105 11.66 3.44 -5.90
N ARG A 106 11.61 2.38 -6.73
CA ARG A 106 12.80 1.57 -7.05
C ARG A 106 13.83 2.37 -7.83
N ALA A 107 13.41 3.18 -8.79
CA ALA A 107 14.30 4.04 -9.56
C ALA A 107 15.01 5.07 -8.66
N GLU A 108 14.26 5.74 -7.78
CA GLU A 108 14.79 6.68 -6.78
C GLU A 108 15.84 6.01 -5.89
N LEU A 109 15.55 4.83 -5.36
CA LEU A 109 16.46 4.10 -4.49
C LEU A 109 17.72 3.60 -5.20
N ARG A 110 17.60 3.17 -6.47
CA ARG A 110 18.77 2.81 -7.29
C ARG A 110 19.67 4.02 -7.56
N ALA A 111 19.08 5.16 -7.90
CA ALA A 111 19.82 6.41 -8.11
C ALA A 111 20.52 6.85 -6.81
N TRP A 112 19.83 6.77 -5.68
CA TRP A 112 20.40 7.07 -4.38
C TRP A 112 21.56 6.14 -4.01
N ALA A 113 21.40 4.82 -4.19
CA ALA A 113 22.47 3.85 -3.90
C ALA A 113 23.67 4.01 -4.84
N HIS A 114 23.43 4.41 -6.09
CA HIS A 114 24.49 4.77 -7.03
C HIS A 114 25.30 5.97 -6.52
N GLU A 115 24.62 7.03 -6.08
CA GLU A 115 25.30 8.22 -5.56
C GLU A 115 26.03 7.95 -4.24
N TYR A 116 25.48 7.09 -3.38
CA TYR A 116 26.18 6.60 -2.19
C TYR A 116 27.52 5.95 -2.56
N LYS A 117 27.53 5.01 -3.52
CA LYS A 117 28.76 4.34 -3.98
C LYS A 117 29.77 5.31 -4.59
N ARG A 118 29.30 6.35 -5.27
CA ARG A 118 30.17 7.43 -5.80
C ARG A 118 30.86 8.20 -4.68
N ALA A 119 30.14 8.50 -3.61
CA ALA A 119 30.65 9.30 -2.50
C ALA A 119 31.56 8.51 -1.53
N ASP A 120 31.43 7.18 -1.49
CA ASP A 120 32.11 6.30 -0.51
C ASP A 120 33.63 6.17 -0.72
N GLY A 121 34.14 6.47 -1.93
CA GLY A 121 35.58 6.47 -2.22
C GLY A 121 36.09 5.22 -2.94
N GLY A 122 35.21 4.38 -3.48
CA GLY A 122 35.56 3.27 -4.37
C GLY A 122 35.75 1.93 -3.66
N CYS A 123 36.35 0.98 -4.38
CA CYS A 123 36.59 -0.37 -3.87
C CYS A 123 37.66 -0.37 -2.76
N VAL A 124 37.36 -0.95 -1.60
CA VAL A 124 38.34 -1.01 -0.48
C VAL A 124 39.55 -1.93 -0.74
N ARG A 125 39.61 -2.61 -1.88
CA ARG A 125 40.66 -3.59 -2.23
C ARG A 125 41.49 -3.23 -3.46
N CYS A 126 41.07 -2.26 -4.27
CA CYS A 126 41.75 -1.89 -5.51
C CYS A 126 41.39 -0.46 -5.93
N VAL A 127 41.97 0.04 -7.02
CA VAL A 127 41.78 1.43 -7.49
C VAL A 127 40.46 1.71 -8.19
N GLU A 128 39.59 0.71 -8.37
CA GLU A 128 38.30 0.88 -9.03
C GLU A 128 37.37 1.79 -8.21
N ASP A 129 36.88 2.86 -8.83
CA ASP A 129 36.01 3.85 -8.21
C ASP A 129 34.72 4.11 -9.00
N ASP A 130 34.51 3.48 -10.17
CA ASP A 130 33.28 3.63 -10.93
C ASP A 130 32.10 2.97 -10.20
N PRO A 131 31.06 3.73 -9.78
CA PRO A 131 29.90 3.18 -9.07
C PRO A 131 29.18 2.04 -9.82
N ALA A 132 29.28 1.99 -11.16
CA ALA A 132 28.73 0.90 -11.96
C ALA A 132 29.43 -0.44 -11.71
N CYS A 133 30.70 -0.41 -11.29
CA CYS A 133 31.53 -1.57 -10.99
C CYS A 133 31.48 -1.99 -9.52
N LEU A 134 30.87 -1.18 -8.64
CA LEU A 134 30.89 -1.34 -7.19
C LEU A 134 29.64 -2.04 -6.63
N ASP A 135 29.85 -2.92 -5.66
CA ASP A 135 28.83 -3.69 -4.94
C ASP A 135 28.97 -3.52 -3.42
N PHE A 136 27.84 -3.60 -2.70
CA PHE A 136 27.81 -3.70 -1.24
C PHE A 136 28.10 -5.14 -0.81
N HIS A 137 29.27 -5.38 -0.21
CA HIS A 137 29.67 -6.66 0.33
C HIS A 137 29.45 -6.69 1.84
N HIS A 138 28.58 -7.59 2.32
CA HIS A 138 28.40 -7.75 3.76
C HIS A 138 29.64 -8.42 4.39
N THR A 139 30.21 -7.78 5.40
CA THR A 139 31.40 -8.28 6.10
C THR A 139 31.11 -9.52 6.94
N ASP A 140 29.90 -9.62 7.48
CA ASP A 140 29.36 -10.76 8.22
C ASP A 140 27.99 -11.14 7.63
N THR A 141 27.91 -12.31 7.00
CA THR A 141 26.70 -12.78 6.33
C THR A 141 25.58 -13.19 7.30
N GLU A 142 25.89 -13.45 8.57
CA GLU A 142 24.90 -13.84 9.59
C GLU A 142 24.22 -12.62 10.23
N ARG A 143 24.82 -11.43 10.10
CA ARG A 143 24.28 -10.16 10.67
C ARG A 143 23.45 -9.34 9.70
N LYS A 144 23.45 -9.72 8.42
CA LYS A 144 22.63 -9.06 7.41
C LYS A 144 21.16 -9.40 7.62
N GLU A 145 20.29 -8.42 7.44
CA GLU A 145 18.87 -8.68 7.24
C GLU A 145 18.65 -9.19 5.82
N MET A 146 19.23 -8.52 4.83
CA MET A 146 19.01 -8.80 3.42
C MET A 146 20.07 -8.11 2.55
N THR A 147 20.23 -8.54 1.29
CA THR A 147 21.08 -7.77 0.37
C THR A 147 20.50 -6.38 0.10
N ILE A 148 21.38 -5.38 -0.05
CA ILE A 148 20.98 -4.01 -0.39
C ILE A 148 20.14 -3.96 -1.67
N SER A 149 20.52 -4.74 -2.70
CA SER A 149 19.77 -4.86 -3.96
C SER A 149 18.34 -5.37 -3.77
N SER A 150 18.13 -6.32 -2.85
CA SER A 150 16.79 -6.83 -2.52
C SER A 150 15.99 -5.78 -1.73
N MET A 151 16.58 -5.09 -0.77
CA MET A 151 15.92 -4.01 -0.01
C MET A 151 15.46 -2.86 -0.92
N ILE A 152 16.29 -2.48 -1.91
CA ILE A 152 15.92 -1.52 -2.96
C ILE A 152 14.72 -2.04 -3.77
N SER A 153 14.73 -3.31 -4.14
CA SER A 153 13.65 -3.93 -4.93
C SER A 153 12.33 -4.01 -4.16
N TYR A 154 12.40 -4.19 -2.84
CA TYR A 154 11.23 -4.14 -1.94
C TYR A 154 10.85 -2.73 -1.48
N GLY A 155 11.58 -1.69 -1.90
CA GLY A 155 11.21 -0.30 -1.66
C GLY A 155 11.40 0.16 -0.20
N TYR A 156 12.37 -0.41 0.52
CA TYR A 156 12.64 -0.08 1.92
C TYR A 156 12.97 1.42 2.11
N SER A 157 12.89 1.91 3.34
CA SER A 157 13.26 3.30 3.66
C SER A 157 14.77 3.51 3.55
N LYS A 158 15.19 4.76 3.32
CA LYS A 158 16.61 5.10 3.21
C LYS A 158 17.35 4.86 4.53
N GLU A 159 16.68 5.07 5.65
CA GLU A 159 17.22 4.85 7.00
C GLU A 159 17.54 3.36 7.22
N ARG A 160 16.63 2.47 6.81
CA ARG A 160 16.88 1.02 6.89
C ARG A 160 17.99 0.57 5.95
N LEU A 161 18.05 1.15 4.75
CA LEU A 161 19.15 0.90 3.82
C LEU A 161 20.48 1.34 4.42
N LEU A 162 20.58 2.53 5.00
CA LEU A 162 21.79 3.03 5.66
C LEU A 162 22.24 2.11 6.80
N ALA A 163 21.32 1.70 7.68
CA ALA A 163 21.63 0.77 8.77
C ALA A 163 22.15 -0.59 8.28
N GLU A 164 21.72 -1.05 7.10
CA GLU A 164 22.25 -2.27 6.49
C GLU A 164 23.59 -2.03 5.78
N ILE A 165 23.76 -0.87 5.14
CA ILE A 165 25.01 -0.48 4.48
C ILE A 165 26.15 -0.34 5.48
N GLU A 166 25.90 0.09 6.72
CA GLU A 166 26.91 0.12 7.80
C GLU A 166 27.55 -1.25 8.09
N LYS A 167 26.90 -2.35 7.68
CA LYS A 167 27.41 -3.72 7.81
C LYS A 167 28.23 -4.16 6.59
N CYS A 168 28.30 -3.31 5.56
CA CYS A 168 28.92 -3.59 4.29
C CYS A 168 30.27 -2.89 4.14
N GLU A 169 31.14 -3.47 3.32
CA GLU A 169 32.26 -2.78 2.66
C GLU A 169 31.95 -2.66 1.16
N ILE A 170 32.43 -1.60 0.50
CA ILE A 170 32.29 -1.44 -0.95
C ILE A 170 33.42 -2.20 -1.66
N LEU A 171 33.04 -3.15 -2.52
CA LEU A 171 33.96 -3.92 -3.35
C LEU A 171 33.60 -3.77 -4.82
N CYS A 172 34.58 -3.70 -5.70
CA CYS A 172 34.31 -3.88 -7.12
C CYS A 172 33.90 -5.32 -7.41
N ALA A 173 33.14 -5.55 -8.48
CA ALA A 173 32.62 -6.87 -8.85
C ALA A 173 33.71 -7.95 -8.94
N ASN A 174 34.93 -7.59 -9.37
CA ASN A 174 36.05 -8.52 -9.45
C ASN A 174 36.62 -8.90 -8.07
N CYS A 175 36.84 -7.91 -7.19
CA CYS A 175 37.28 -8.18 -5.82
C CYS A 175 36.21 -8.93 -5.02
N HIS A 176 34.94 -8.60 -5.23
CA HIS A 176 33.81 -9.28 -4.61
C HIS A 176 33.74 -10.76 -5.03
N ARG A 177 33.89 -11.07 -6.33
CA ARG A 177 33.98 -12.46 -6.81
C ARG A 177 35.18 -13.20 -6.23
N LYS A 178 36.36 -12.58 -6.22
CA LYS A 178 37.58 -13.18 -5.63
C LYS A 178 37.39 -13.52 -4.15
N ARG A 179 36.67 -12.67 -3.40
CA ARG A 179 36.38 -12.87 -1.99
C ARG A 179 35.51 -14.11 -1.73
N HIS A 180 34.58 -14.42 -2.62
CA HIS A 180 33.70 -15.59 -2.52
C HIS A 180 34.23 -16.82 -3.27
N TYR A 181 35.35 -16.70 -3.98
CA TYR A 181 35.91 -17.78 -4.76
C TYR A 181 36.62 -18.80 -3.87
N THR A 182 36.19 -20.05 -3.94
CA THR A 182 36.90 -21.19 -3.35
C THR A 182 37.66 -21.91 -4.45
N ILE A 183 38.95 -22.18 -4.23
CA ILE A 183 39.76 -22.95 -5.17
C ILE A 183 39.18 -24.38 -5.25
N PRO A 184 38.84 -24.88 -6.45
CA PRO A 184 38.40 -26.26 -6.62
C PRO A 184 39.52 -27.23 -6.23
N ASP A 185 39.15 -28.34 -5.59
CA ASP A 185 40.11 -29.39 -5.31
C ASP A 185 40.72 -29.92 -6.62
N PRO A 186 42.05 -30.12 -6.69
CA PRO A 186 42.65 -30.74 -7.85
C PRO A 186 42.09 -32.15 -7.99
N VAL A 187 41.74 -32.54 -9.22
CA VAL A 187 41.36 -33.93 -9.52
C VAL A 187 42.56 -34.80 -9.15
N SER A 188 42.47 -35.55 -8.06
CA SER A 188 43.52 -36.47 -7.65
C SER A 188 43.72 -37.50 -8.78
N ALA A 189 44.97 -37.74 -9.17
CA ALA A 189 45.33 -38.70 -10.23
C ALA A 189 45.09 -40.16 -9.79
N ARG A 190 43.83 -40.54 -9.56
CA ARG A 190 43.42 -41.92 -9.18
C ARG A 190 42.32 -42.54 -10.04
N ASP A 191 41.89 -41.89 -11.11
CA ASP A 191 40.98 -42.49 -12.10
C ASP A 191 41.64 -42.72 -13.47
N ALA A 192 42.93 -43.08 -13.47
CA ALA A 192 43.61 -43.62 -14.65
C ALA A 192 43.64 -45.17 -14.67
N SER A 193 43.11 -45.84 -13.65
CA SER A 193 43.19 -47.31 -13.50
C SER A 193 41.92 -48.08 -13.89
N ASN A 194 40.97 -47.48 -14.60
CA ASN A 194 39.77 -48.20 -15.05
C ASN A 194 39.39 -47.98 -16.53
N ARG A 195 40.39 -47.78 -17.40
CA ARG A 195 40.19 -47.78 -18.87
C ARG A 195 40.74 -49.00 -19.61
N ASP A 196 41.34 -49.96 -18.90
CA ASP A 196 41.77 -51.24 -19.48
C ASP A 196 41.35 -52.40 -18.57
N LYS A 197 40.08 -52.81 -18.67
CA LYS A 197 39.61 -54.19 -18.47
C LYS A 197 38.16 -54.36 -18.92
#